data_AF-A0A6A7A2N6-F1
#
_entry.id   AF-A0A6A7A2N6-F1
#
_cell.length_a   1.000
_cell.length_b   1.000
_cell.length_c   1.000
_cell.angle_alpha   90.00
_cell.angle_beta   90.00
_cell.angle_gamma   90.00
#
_symmetry.space_group_name_H-M   'P 1'
#
loop_
_entity.id
_entity.type
_entity.pdbx_description
1 polymer ?
#
loop_
_entity_poly.entity_id
_entity_poly.type
_entity_poly.pdbx_seq_one_letter_code
_entity_poly.pdbx_strand_id
1 'polypeptide(L)'
;MSTAISCTRAAVPRVTSSVARCRRHASTEIVQSSTAPSPRRISEALGVRMHRMLYPEHYEKKDEVNWKARGDVIPAPTRRVRVKKTDKKWAPVIAMDGVQKSLSKRFGIPIFAPTTPNIKKTCPHPLAAVTSSQTTLLDPTGARTRLFAKDNPECARVGDIILVRQRTGDPFAGVCINIRRRGVDTAILLRGQLTRVGVEMWYKIYSPLVEGIEVVQRAAKRARRARLTYMRTVKHDRGSVENVVRLYLRQKAALGTTEGGPKKKGSAAAAAMAGGGKKGKGRGKGRR
;
A
#
# COMPACT_ATOMS: atom_id res chain seq x y z
N MET A 1 35.52 -29.28 51.25
CA MET A 1 35.02 -30.55 50.66
C MET A 1 34.06 -30.17 49.53
N SER A 2 34.52 -30.29 48.29
CA SER A 2 33.73 -29.98 47.10
C SER A 2 32.89 -31.20 46.72
N THR A 3 31.56 -31.04 46.68
CA THR A 3 30.66 -32.01 46.06
C THR A 3 30.08 -31.39 44.78
N ALA A 4 30.60 -31.84 43.64
CA ALA A 4 30.09 -31.49 42.32
C ALA A 4 28.77 -32.24 42.06
N ILE A 5 27.71 -31.49 41.73
CA ILE A 5 26.45 -32.06 41.23
C ILE A 5 26.50 -32.00 39.71
N SER A 6 26.57 -33.16 39.05
CA SER A 6 26.58 -33.29 37.60
C SER A 6 25.19 -33.02 37.00
N CYS A 7 25.09 -31.97 36.20
CA CYS A 7 23.93 -31.65 35.36
C CYS A 7 23.72 -32.70 34.25
N THR A 8 22.60 -33.44 34.27
CA THR A 8 22.08 -34.14 33.09
C THR A 8 20.94 -33.34 32.48
N ARG A 9 21.27 -32.52 31.48
CA ARG A 9 20.31 -31.78 30.65
C ARG A 9 19.82 -32.70 29.53
N ALA A 10 18.58 -33.20 29.65
CA ALA A 10 17.92 -33.90 28.55
C ALA A 10 17.80 -32.96 27.33
N ALA A 11 18.39 -33.36 26.21
CA ALA A 11 18.35 -32.63 24.96
C ALA A 11 17.02 -32.92 24.25
N VAL A 12 16.12 -31.95 24.24
CA VAL A 12 14.95 -31.93 23.35
C VAL A 12 15.43 -31.49 21.96
N PRO A 13 15.14 -32.22 20.86
CA PRO A 13 15.51 -31.75 19.53
C PRO A 13 14.70 -30.51 19.17
N ARG A 14 15.41 -29.42 18.85
CA ARG A 14 14.81 -28.19 18.32
C ARG A 14 14.16 -28.50 16.97
N VAL A 15 12.84 -28.37 16.89
CA VAL A 15 12.14 -28.22 15.61
C VAL A 15 12.74 -27.01 14.91
N THR A 16 13.37 -27.24 13.77
CA THR A 16 13.87 -26.21 12.87
C THR A 16 12.66 -25.50 12.25
N SER A 17 12.22 -24.40 12.85
CA SER A 17 11.35 -23.45 12.19
C SER A 17 12.16 -22.73 11.11
N SER A 18 12.08 -23.22 9.88
CA SER A 18 12.59 -22.51 8.72
C SER A 18 11.73 -21.27 8.49
N VAL A 19 12.14 -20.13 9.07
CA VAL A 19 11.62 -18.82 8.69
C VAL A 19 12.12 -18.55 7.28
N ALA A 20 11.21 -18.62 6.30
CA ALA A 20 11.49 -18.18 4.95
C ALA A 20 11.85 -16.69 4.97
N ARG A 21 13.14 -16.37 4.84
CA ARG A 21 13.59 -15.02 4.52
C ARG A 21 13.09 -14.71 3.11
N CYS A 22 12.17 -13.75 2.99
CA CYS A 22 11.85 -13.14 1.71
C CYS A 22 13.12 -12.51 1.11
N ARG A 23 13.76 -13.22 0.18
CA ARG A 23 14.75 -12.65 -0.73
C ARG A 23 14.00 -11.90 -1.82
N ARG A 24 14.39 -10.64 -2.03
CA ARG A 24 13.94 -9.77 -3.11
C ARG A 24 14.35 -10.43 -4.43
N HIS A 25 13.40 -10.59 -5.35
CA HIS A 25 13.66 -11.09 -6.69
C HIS A 25 14.38 -10.02 -7.53
N ALA A 26 15.61 -10.33 -7.91
CA ALA A 26 16.23 -9.88 -9.14
C ALA A 26 16.90 -11.13 -9.75
N SER A 27 16.98 -11.13 -11.08
CA SER A 27 17.52 -12.14 -12.00
C SER A 27 16.66 -13.39 -12.29
N THR A 28 16.39 -13.50 -13.58
CA THR A 28 15.77 -14.57 -14.35
C THR A 28 16.64 -15.83 -14.34
N GLU A 29 16.18 -16.88 -13.67
CA GLU A 29 16.62 -18.25 -13.95
C GLU A 29 15.41 -19.18 -13.92
N ILE A 30 15.16 -19.85 -15.04
CA ILE A 30 14.14 -20.87 -15.17
C ILE A 30 14.68 -22.11 -14.47
N VAL A 31 14.28 -22.33 -13.22
CA VAL A 31 14.49 -23.61 -12.56
C VAL A 31 13.39 -24.55 -13.05
N GLN A 32 13.77 -25.47 -13.94
CA GLN A 32 12.95 -26.62 -14.28
C GLN A 32 12.77 -27.47 -13.03
N SER A 33 11.60 -27.40 -12.41
CA SER A 33 11.18 -28.39 -11.42
C SER A 33 10.82 -29.67 -12.16
N SER A 34 11.70 -30.67 -12.13
CA SER A 34 11.38 -32.03 -12.52
C SER A 34 10.17 -32.50 -11.73
N THR A 35 9.03 -32.55 -12.40
CA THR A 35 7.77 -33.01 -11.83
C THR A 35 7.81 -34.53 -11.85
N ALA A 36 8.38 -35.14 -10.80
CA ALA A 36 8.08 -36.54 -10.54
C ALA A 36 6.55 -36.66 -10.39
N PRO A 37 5.89 -37.63 -11.05
CA PRO A 37 4.46 -37.82 -10.86
C PRO A 37 4.22 -38.18 -9.40
N SER A 38 3.71 -37.23 -8.62
CA SER A 38 3.27 -37.51 -7.26
C SER A 38 2.23 -38.65 -7.34
N PRO A 39 2.38 -39.75 -6.59
CA PRO A 39 1.36 -40.79 -6.57
C PRO A 39 0.03 -40.14 -6.20
N ARG A 40 -1.04 -40.52 -6.91
CA ARG A 40 -2.39 -39.96 -6.73
C ARG A 40 -2.79 -40.15 -5.27
N ARG A 41 -2.62 -39.10 -4.45
CA ARG A 41 -3.05 -39.13 -3.05
C ARG A 41 -4.56 -39.31 -3.03
N ILE A 42 -5.02 -40.48 -2.60
CA ILE A 42 -6.39 -40.66 -2.15
C ILE A 42 -6.57 -39.65 -1.02
N SER A 43 -7.54 -38.75 -1.15
CA SER A 43 -7.80 -37.74 -0.14
C SER A 43 -8.39 -38.41 1.10
N GLU A 44 -7.54 -38.89 2.00
CA GLU A 44 -7.97 -39.39 3.29
C GLU A 44 -8.69 -38.27 4.05
N ALA A 45 -9.85 -38.60 4.63
CA ALA A 45 -10.58 -37.66 5.47
C ALA A 45 -9.69 -37.21 6.63
N LEU A 46 -9.67 -35.91 6.94
CA LEU A 46 -8.80 -35.30 7.97
C LEU A 46 -8.88 -36.04 9.32
N GLY A 47 -10.06 -36.54 9.70
CA GLY A 47 -10.26 -37.31 10.92
C GLY A 47 -9.50 -38.64 10.95
N VAL A 48 -9.45 -39.36 9.82
CA VAL A 48 -8.68 -40.61 9.69
C VAL A 48 -7.19 -40.31 9.79
N ARG A 49 -6.74 -39.22 9.17
CA ARG A 49 -5.35 -38.74 9.25
C ARG A 49 -4.95 -38.36 10.68
N MET A 50 -5.82 -37.67 11.42
CA MET A 50 -5.56 -37.28 12.81
C MET A 50 -5.56 -38.49 13.76
N HIS A 51 -6.49 -39.43 13.59
CA HIS A 51 -6.55 -40.66 14.40
C HIS A 51 -5.29 -41.51 14.22
N ARG A 52 -4.76 -41.59 12.99
CA ARG A 52 -3.48 -42.26 12.69
C ARG A 52 -2.28 -41.59 13.36
N MET A 53 -2.26 -40.26 13.41
CA MET A 53 -1.19 -39.53 14.10
C MET A 53 -1.25 -39.69 15.62
N LEU A 54 -2.46 -39.80 16.17
CA LEU A 54 -2.69 -39.96 17.61
C LEU A 54 -2.46 -41.40 18.09
N TYR A 55 -2.83 -42.40 17.28
CA TYR A 55 -2.72 -43.82 17.64
C TYR A 55 -2.02 -44.65 16.55
N PRO A 56 -0.71 -44.49 16.35
CA PRO A 56 0.04 -45.18 15.30
C PRO A 56 0.05 -46.70 15.45
N GLU A 57 0.01 -47.21 16.68
CA GLU A 57 -0.01 -48.64 17.02
C GLU A 57 -1.23 -49.40 16.49
N HIS A 58 -2.35 -48.72 16.26
CA HIS A 58 -3.57 -49.32 15.70
C HIS A 58 -3.54 -49.43 14.16
N TYR A 59 -2.49 -48.94 13.50
CA TYR A 59 -2.34 -48.98 12.05
C TYR A 59 -1.04 -49.69 11.65
N GLU A 60 -1.14 -50.70 10.79
CA GLU A 60 0.06 -51.40 10.30
C GLU A 60 0.94 -50.46 9.46
N LYS A 61 2.25 -50.50 9.70
CA LYS A 61 3.24 -49.85 8.83
C LYS A 61 3.37 -50.68 7.55
N LYS A 62 2.65 -50.34 6.47
CA LYS A 62 3.03 -50.69 5.09
C LYS A 62 2.30 -49.88 4.00
N ASP A 63 3.13 -49.23 3.19
CA ASP A 63 3.10 -48.78 1.79
C ASP A 63 1.85 -48.11 1.17
N GLU A 64 2.13 -47.04 0.42
CA GLU A 64 1.20 -46.05 -0.16
C GLU A 64 0.17 -46.60 -1.18
N VAL A 65 0.12 -47.92 -1.45
CA VAL A 65 -0.55 -48.49 -2.62
C VAL A 65 -1.68 -49.47 -2.31
N ASN A 66 -1.78 -50.07 -1.12
CA ASN A 66 -2.87 -51.03 -0.85
C ASN A 66 -3.32 -51.02 0.61
N TRP A 67 -4.46 -50.40 0.90
CA TRP A 67 -5.09 -50.39 2.22
C TRP A 67 -6.28 -51.37 2.30
N LYS A 68 -6.30 -52.20 3.35
CA LYS A 68 -7.54 -52.73 3.94
C LYS A 68 -7.45 -52.56 5.46
N ALA A 69 -8.53 -52.10 6.09
CA ALA A 69 -8.62 -52.04 7.54
C ALA A 69 -8.53 -53.46 8.14
N ARG A 70 -7.85 -53.64 9.28
CA ARG A 70 -8.13 -54.82 10.13
C ARG A 70 -9.62 -54.79 10.48
N GLY A 71 -10.27 -55.95 10.44
CA GLY A 71 -11.73 -56.09 10.48
C GLY A 71 -12.45 -55.40 11.64
N ASP A 72 -11.72 -55.05 12.70
CA ASP A 72 -12.25 -54.45 13.93
C ASP A 72 -12.45 -52.93 13.84
N VAL A 73 -11.91 -52.26 12.82
CA VAL A 73 -12.13 -50.82 12.60
C VAL A 73 -13.31 -50.63 11.66
N ILE A 74 -14.50 -50.40 12.22
CA ILE A 74 -15.66 -49.97 11.44
C ILE A 74 -15.38 -48.53 10.96
N PRO A 75 -15.13 -48.29 9.66
CA PRO A 75 -14.98 -46.92 9.18
C PRO A 75 -16.29 -46.18 9.48
N ALA A 76 -16.19 -44.99 10.09
CA ALA A 76 -17.35 -44.18 10.39
C ALA A 76 -18.25 -44.12 9.14
N PRO A 77 -19.55 -44.45 9.26
CA PRO A 77 -20.42 -44.55 8.10
C PRO A 77 -20.34 -43.22 7.37
N THR A 78 -19.92 -43.26 6.10
CA THR A 78 -19.99 -42.07 5.26
C THR A 78 -21.45 -41.66 5.24
N ARG A 79 -21.74 -40.48 5.84
CA ARG A 79 -23.11 -39.99 5.97
C ARG A 79 -23.69 -39.91 4.56
N ARG A 80 -24.52 -40.89 4.19
CA ARG A 80 -25.14 -40.93 2.86
C ARG A 80 -25.90 -39.63 2.71
N VAL A 81 -25.51 -38.84 1.71
CA VAL A 81 -26.17 -37.56 1.43
C VAL A 81 -27.63 -37.89 1.12
N ARG A 82 -28.55 -37.44 1.96
CA ARG A 82 -29.99 -37.67 1.77
C ARG A 82 -30.41 -36.98 0.47
N VAL A 83 -30.75 -37.78 -0.54
CA VAL A 83 -31.26 -37.31 -1.83
C VAL A 83 -32.76 -37.07 -1.67
N LYS A 84 -33.23 -35.88 -2.05
CA LYS A 84 -34.67 -35.60 -2.08
C LYS A 84 -35.22 -36.04 -3.43
N LYS A 85 -36.45 -36.58 -3.44
CA LYS A 85 -37.15 -36.89 -4.69
C LYS A 85 -37.45 -35.58 -5.40
N THR A 86 -37.11 -35.51 -6.68
CA THR A 86 -37.43 -34.35 -7.51
C THR A 86 -38.90 -34.41 -7.93
N ASP A 87 -39.61 -33.28 -7.85
CA ASP A 87 -40.95 -33.16 -8.42
C ASP A 87 -40.91 -33.26 -9.96
N LYS A 88 -41.94 -33.88 -10.54
CA LYS A 88 -42.08 -34.06 -12.00
C LYS A 88 -42.02 -32.73 -12.77
N LYS A 89 -42.53 -31.65 -12.17
CA LYS A 89 -42.46 -30.27 -12.68
C LYS A 89 -41.04 -29.84 -13.07
N TRP A 90 -40.04 -30.24 -12.29
CA TRP A 90 -38.65 -29.78 -12.46
C TRP A 90 -37.81 -30.70 -13.33
N ALA A 91 -38.33 -31.87 -13.73
CA ALA A 91 -37.63 -32.82 -14.59
C ALA A 91 -37.08 -32.21 -15.90
N PRO A 92 -37.84 -31.41 -16.68
CA PRO A 92 -37.31 -30.81 -17.90
C PRO A 92 -36.21 -29.78 -17.61
N VAL A 93 -36.35 -29.01 -16.53
CA VAL A 93 -35.38 -27.97 -16.15
C VAL A 93 -34.06 -28.59 -15.68
N ILE A 94 -34.10 -29.72 -14.97
CA ILE A 94 -32.88 -30.40 -14.48
C ILE A 94 -32.08 -31.06 -15.61
N ALA A 95 -32.73 -31.37 -16.73
CA ALA A 95 -32.07 -31.89 -17.91
C ALA A 95 -31.31 -30.82 -18.70
N MET A 96 -31.62 -29.52 -18.48
CA MET A 96 -30.96 -28.41 -19.17
C MET A 96 -29.48 -28.28 -18.83
N ASP A 97 -28.72 -27.77 -19.79
CA ASP A 97 -27.31 -27.43 -19.61
C ASP A 97 -27.13 -26.25 -18.64
N GLY A 98 -26.08 -26.31 -17.81
CA GLY A 98 -25.83 -25.34 -16.75
C GLY A 98 -26.45 -25.69 -15.38
N VAL A 99 -27.25 -26.75 -15.27
CA VAL A 99 -27.77 -27.23 -13.98
C VAL A 99 -26.77 -28.11 -13.25
N GLN A 100 -26.53 -27.81 -11.98
CA GLN A 100 -25.72 -28.64 -11.08
C GLN A 100 -26.53 -29.86 -10.63
N LYS A 101 -26.48 -30.93 -11.44
CA LYS A 101 -27.27 -32.16 -11.25
C LYS A 101 -27.11 -32.80 -9.86
N SER A 102 -25.90 -32.78 -9.29
CA SER A 102 -25.61 -33.35 -7.95
C SER A 102 -26.26 -32.57 -6.81
N LEU A 103 -26.22 -31.24 -6.87
CA LEU A 103 -26.86 -30.38 -5.90
C LEU A 103 -28.39 -30.39 -6.09
N SER A 104 -28.85 -30.40 -7.33
CA SER A 104 -30.28 -30.45 -7.64
C SER A 104 -30.94 -31.71 -7.08
N LYS A 105 -30.27 -32.87 -7.20
CA LYS A 105 -30.71 -34.13 -6.57
C LYS A 105 -30.70 -34.06 -5.03
N ARG A 106 -29.74 -33.36 -4.44
CA ARG A 106 -29.66 -33.20 -2.98
C ARG A 106 -30.82 -32.35 -2.43
N PHE A 107 -31.17 -31.27 -3.12
CA PHE A 107 -32.18 -30.31 -2.64
C PHE A 107 -33.59 -30.53 -3.21
N GLY A 108 -33.74 -31.32 -4.28
CA GLY A 108 -35.04 -31.61 -4.93
C GLY A 108 -35.54 -30.47 -5.85
N ILE A 109 -34.68 -29.49 -6.14
CA ILE A 109 -34.99 -28.25 -6.87
C ILE A 109 -33.83 -28.00 -7.86
N PRO A 110 -34.07 -27.49 -9.09
CA PRO A 110 -32.99 -27.18 -10.01
C PRO A 110 -32.10 -26.07 -9.46
N ILE A 111 -30.79 -26.35 -9.39
CA ILE A 111 -29.77 -25.39 -8.97
C ILE A 111 -28.87 -25.12 -10.15
N PHE A 112 -28.89 -23.89 -10.65
CA PHE A 112 -28.07 -23.45 -11.76
C PHE A 112 -26.66 -23.12 -11.29
N ALA A 113 -25.65 -23.54 -12.06
CA ALA A 113 -24.31 -23.03 -11.90
C ALA A 113 -24.29 -21.56 -12.35
N PRO A 114 -23.59 -20.67 -11.63
CA PRO A 114 -23.37 -19.32 -12.15
C PRO A 114 -22.57 -19.41 -13.45
N THR A 115 -23.00 -18.68 -14.48
CA THR A 115 -22.30 -18.61 -15.77
C THR A 115 -20.89 -18.03 -15.62
N THR A 116 -20.68 -17.16 -14.64
CA THR A 116 -19.38 -16.55 -14.36
C THR A 116 -18.63 -17.30 -13.26
N PRO A 117 -17.29 -17.45 -13.38
CA PRO A 117 -16.49 -18.03 -12.34
C PRO A 117 -16.54 -17.15 -11.08
N ASN A 118 -16.36 -17.77 -9.92
CA ASN A 118 -16.28 -17.04 -8.66
C ASN A 118 -15.14 -16.01 -8.74
N ILE A 119 -15.48 -14.73 -8.58
CA ILE A 119 -14.57 -13.58 -8.66
C ILE A 119 -13.31 -13.79 -7.81
N LYS A 120 -13.42 -14.44 -6.65
CA LYS A 120 -12.27 -14.72 -5.77
C LYS A 120 -11.22 -15.66 -6.38
N LYS A 121 -11.61 -16.50 -7.34
CA LYS A 121 -10.69 -17.36 -8.10
C LYS A 121 -9.98 -16.58 -9.20
N THR A 122 -10.68 -15.65 -9.83
CA THR A 122 -10.13 -14.79 -10.90
C THR A 122 -9.21 -13.71 -10.34
N CYS A 123 -9.63 -13.05 -9.26
CA CYS A 123 -8.85 -12.06 -8.55
C CYS A 123 -8.96 -12.30 -7.03
N PRO A 124 -7.95 -12.92 -6.40
CA PRO A 124 -7.94 -13.15 -4.95
C PRO A 124 -8.05 -11.85 -4.13
N HIS A 125 -7.50 -10.75 -4.64
CA HIS A 125 -7.52 -9.43 -4.00
C HIS A 125 -8.11 -8.34 -4.91
N PRO A 126 -9.45 -8.27 -5.06
CA PRO A 126 -10.09 -7.35 -5.99
C PRO A 126 -9.85 -5.87 -5.63
N LEU A 127 -9.86 -5.53 -4.33
CA LEU A 127 -9.67 -4.15 -3.88
C LEU A 127 -8.26 -3.62 -4.16
N ALA A 128 -7.24 -4.46 -4.04
CA ALA A 128 -5.87 -4.08 -4.34
C ALA A 128 -5.71 -3.79 -5.85
N ALA A 129 -6.26 -4.65 -6.71
CA ALA A 129 -6.25 -4.48 -8.15
C ALA A 129 -6.97 -3.20 -8.60
N VAL A 130 -8.15 -2.92 -8.02
CA VAL A 130 -8.91 -1.68 -8.29
C VAL A 130 -8.15 -0.46 -7.77
N THR A 131 -7.55 -0.53 -6.58
CA THR A 131 -6.76 0.59 -6.05
C THR A 131 -5.58 0.89 -6.95
N SER A 132 -4.84 -0.13 -7.41
CA SER A 132 -3.73 0.06 -8.33
C SER A 132 -4.15 0.62 -9.69
N SER A 133 -5.26 0.14 -10.26
CA SER A 133 -5.73 0.64 -11.56
C SER A 133 -6.14 2.12 -11.49
N GLN A 134 -6.83 2.50 -10.41
CA GLN A 134 -7.23 3.88 -10.17
C GLN A 134 -6.04 4.79 -9.85
N THR A 135 -5.05 4.31 -9.07
CA THR A 135 -3.83 5.07 -8.80
C THR A 135 -3.03 5.31 -10.08
N THR A 136 -2.88 4.30 -10.95
CA THR A 136 -2.18 4.45 -12.24
C THR A 136 -2.90 5.44 -13.16
N LEU A 137 -4.23 5.45 -13.16
CA LEU A 137 -5.03 6.41 -13.93
C LEU A 137 -4.79 7.85 -13.44
N LEU A 138 -4.86 8.08 -12.13
CA LEU A 138 -4.80 9.41 -11.53
C LEU A 138 -3.39 9.99 -11.38
N ASP A 139 -2.36 9.12 -11.33
CA ASP A 139 -0.95 9.48 -11.20
C ASP A 139 -0.09 8.61 -12.14
N PRO A 140 -0.15 8.86 -13.46
CA PRO A 140 0.56 8.04 -14.44
C PRO A 140 2.09 8.15 -14.31
N THR A 141 2.60 9.28 -13.82
CA THR A 141 4.04 9.48 -13.56
C THR A 141 4.49 8.83 -12.26
N GLY A 142 3.56 8.49 -11.37
CA GLY A 142 3.87 7.99 -10.02
C GLY A 142 4.55 9.03 -9.11
N ALA A 143 4.65 10.30 -9.53
CA ALA A 143 5.40 11.33 -8.83
C ALA A 143 4.75 11.63 -7.47
N ARG A 144 3.42 11.72 -7.43
CA ARG A 144 2.66 12.00 -6.19
C ARG A 144 2.75 10.80 -5.25
N THR A 145 2.63 9.60 -5.78
CA THR A 145 2.78 8.35 -5.03
C THR A 145 4.18 8.24 -4.41
N ARG A 146 5.23 8.52 -5.18
CA ARG A 146 6.63 8.49 -4.71
C ARG A 146 6.92 9.57 -3.67
N LEU A 147 6.33 10.76 -3.82
CA LEU A 147 6.50 11.86 -2.86
C LEU A 147 5.97 11.47 -1.47
N PHE A 148 4.87 10.72 -1.42
CA PHE A 148 4.30 10.26 -0.16
C PHE A 148 4.69 8.83 0.20
N ALA A 149 5.42 8.05 -0.58
CA ALA A 149 5.80 6.68 -0.23
C ALA A 149 6.65 6.64 1.06
N LYS A 150 6.38 5.71 2.00
CA LYS A 150 7.20 5.59 3.22
C LYS A 150 8.61 5.10 2.94
N ASP A 151 8.78 4.39 1.83
CA ASP A 151 10.02 3.77 1.41
C ASP A 151 11.02 4.81 0.87
N ASN A 152 10.51 5.97 0.42
CA ASN A 152 11.34 7.06 -0.07
C ASN A 152 11.95 7.85 1.11
N PRO A 153 13.28 7.97 1.23
CA PRO A 153 13.90 8.78 2.28
C PRO A 153 13.48 10.26 2.19
N GLU A 154 13.36 10.76 0.95
CA GLU A 154 12.93 12.11 0.57
C GLU A 154 11.39 12.26 0.54
N CYS A 155 10.65 11.36 1.18
CA CYS A 155 9.20 11.50 1.26
C CYS A 155 8.79 12.77 2.00
N ALA A 156 7.64 13.35 1.64
CA ALA A 156 7.01 14.41 2.40
C ALA A 156 6.58 13.87 3.78
N ARG A 157 7.03 14.53 4.85
CA ARG A 157 6.76 14.13 6.22
C ARG A 157 5.88 15.15 6.92
N VAL A 158 5.30 14.69 8.03
CA VAL A 158 4.54 15.56 8.92
C VAL A 158 5.50 16.55 9.58
N GLY A 159 5.14 17.83 9.57
CA GLY A 159 5.97 18.95 10.01
C GLY A 159 6.67 19.70 8.87
N ASP A 160 6.71 19.14 7.65
CA ASP A 160 7.22 19.84 6.47
C ASP A 160 6.25 20.94 6.03
N ILE A 161 6.78 22.02 5.46
CA ILE A 161 5.98 23.04 4.78
C ILE A 161 5.80 22.61 3.34
N ILE A 162 4.53 22.44 2.96
CA ILE A 162 4.13 21.96 1.63
C ILE A 162 3.36 23.07 0.92
N LEU A 163 3.70 23.29 -0.35
CA LEU A 163 2.96 24.13 -1.28
C LEU A 163 2.13 23.23 -2.20
N VAL A 164 0.83 23.43 -2.19
CA VAL A 164 -0.11 22.73 -3.07
C VAL A 164 -0.59 23.71 -4.13
N ARG A 165 -0.27 23.42 -5.39
CA ARG A 165 -0.81 24.14 -6.55
C ARG A 165 -2.11 23.47 -6.98
N GLN A 166 -3.16 24.28 -7.07
CA GLN A 166 -4.45 23.86 -7.60
C GLN A 166 -4.56 24.32 -9.05
N ARG A 167 -5.29 23.56 -9.86
CA ARG A 167 -5.60 23.93 -11.25
C ARG A 167 -6.42 25.21 -11.34
N THR A 168 -7.27 25.45 -10.34
CA THR A 168 -8.11 26.62 -10.23
C THR A 168 -7.95 27.21 -8.83
N GLY A 169 -7.76 28.52 -8.75
CA GLY A 169 -7.61 29.25 -7.48
C GLY A 169 -6.17 29.36 -7.00
N ASP A 170 -6.03 29.98 -5.82
CA ASP A 170 -4.72 30.33 -5.29
C ASP A 170 -4.00 29.09 -4.69
N PRO A 171 -2.67 29.01 -4.86
CA PRO A 171 -1.91 27.93 -4.27
C PRO A 171 -1.89 28.06 -2.74
N PHE A 172 -2.12 26.95 -2.04
CA PHE A 172 -2.14 26.94 -0.59
C PHE A 172 -0.83 26.39 -0.05
N ALA A 173 -0.23 27.12 0.88
CA ALA A 173 0.97 26.69 1.58
C ALA A 173 0.70 26.56 3.07
N GLY A 174 1.20 25.47 3.66
CA GLY A 174 1.01 25.23 5.07
C GLY A 174 1.91 24.13 5.60
N VAL A 175 1.99 24.05 6.92
CA VAL A 175 2.65 22.94 7.61
C VAL A 175 1.76 21.71 7.50
N CYS A 176 2.34 20.59 7.08
CA CYS A 176 1.65 19.32 7.07
C CYS A 176 1.48 18.78 8.50
N ILE A 177 0.25 18.72 8.99
CA ILE A 177 -0.06 18.23 10.35
C ILE A 177 -0.44 16.75 10.34
N ASN A 178 -0.99 16.26 9.23
CA ASN A 178 -1.46 14.88 9.13
C ASN A 178 -1.41 14.38 7.69
N ILE A 179 -1.03 13.12 7.52
CA ILE A 179 -1.06 12.39 6.24
C ILE A 179 -1.94 11.15 6.43
N ARG A 180 -3.12 11.15 5.82
CA ARG A 180 -4.05 10.01 5.78
C ARG A 180 -3.70 9.13 4.59
N ARG A 181 -3.28 7.89 4.83
CA ARG A 181 -2.96 6.92 3.78
C ARG A 181 -4.11 5.92 3.65
N ARG A 182 -4.92 6.07 2.60
CA ARG A 182 -6.12 5.24 2.34
C ARG A 182 -6.23 4.90 0.85
N GLY A 183 -5.14 4.40 0.25
CA GLY A 183 -5.09 4.09 -1.19
C GLY A 183 -5.30 5.34 -2.04
N VAL A 184 -6.27 5.30 -2.95
CA VAL A 184 -6.66 6.43 -3.83
C VAL A 184 -7.15 7.64 -3.02
N ASP A 185 -7.68 7.41 -1.82
CA ASP A 185 -8.21 8.47 -0.95
C ASP A 185 -7.17 9.11 -0.04
N THR A 186 -5.88 8.93 -0.36
CA THR A 186 -4.77 9.49 0.41
C THR A 186 -4.86 11.02 0.41
N ALA A 187 -4.69 11.60 1.60
CA ALA A 187 -4.94 13.02 1.83
C ALA A 187 -3.93 13.62 2.80
N ILE A 188 -3.64 14.89 2.63
CA ILE A 188 -2.80 15.69 3.53
C ILE A 188 -3.65 16.79 4.17
N LEU A 189 -3.41 17.04 5.46
CA LEU A 189 -3.96 18.21 6.16
C LEU A 189 -2.84 19.23 6.32
N LEU A 190 -3.06 20.38 5.71
CA LEU A 190 -2.17 21.52 5.79
C LEU A 190 -2.79 22.55 6.72
N ARG A 191 -1.96 23.13 7.60
CA ARG A 191 -2.32 24.28 8.42
C ARG A 191 -1.47 25.47 8.00
N GLY A 192 -2.11 26.59 7.75
CA GLY A 192 -1.47 27.88 7.54
C GLY A 192 -2.16 28.94 8.39
N GLN A 193 -1.60 30.15 8.38
CA GLN A 193 -2.30 31.34 8.82
C GLN A 193 -2.40 32.26 7.62
N LEU A 194 -3.63 32.65 7.29
CA LEU A 194 -3.88 33.71 6.32
C LEU A 194 -4.15 34.97 7.13
N THR A 195 -3.30 35.98 6.98
CA THR A 195 -3.32 37.19 7.81
C THR A 195 -3.18 36.86 9.31
N ARG A 196 -4.26 36.86 10.09
CA ARG A 196 -4.30 36.53 11.52
C ARG A 196 -5.20 35.35 11.86
N VAL A 197 -5.79 34.70 10.86
CA VAL A 197 -6.72 33.58 11.04
C VAL A 197 -6.03 32.28 10.66
N GLY A 198 -6.06 31.30 11.56
CA GLY A 198 -5.56 29.95 11.29
C GLY A 198 -6.51 29.17 10.40
N VAL A 199 -6.03 28.71 9.25
CA VAL A 199 -6.81 27.96 8.25
C VAL A 199 -6.23 26.55 8.11
N GLU A 200 -7.11 25.56 8.08
CA GLU A 200 -6.74 24.17 7.83
C GLU A 200 -7.49 23.63 6.61
N MET A 201 -6.76 22.97 5.71
CA MET A 201 -7.33 22.42 4.47
C MET A 201 -6.90 20.97 4.26
N TRP A 202 -7.87 20.14 3.88
CA TRP A 202 -7.61 18.78 3.40
C TRP A 202 -7.41 18.80 1.88
N TYR A 203 -6.29 18.26 1.43
CA TYR A 203 -6.05 17.99 0.02
C TYR A 203 -5.97 16.50 -0.24
N LYS A 204 -6.72 16.04 -1.24
CA LYS A 204 -6.62 14.70 -1.80
C LYS A 204 -5.47 14.68 -2.80
N ILE A 205 -4.44 13.88 -2.55
CA ILE A 205 -3.20 13.95 -3.36
C ILE A 205 -3.43 13.48 -4.80
N TYR A 206 -4.39 12.58 -5.02
CA TYR A 206 -4.74 12.05 -6.33
C TYR A 206 -5.85 12.83 -7.03
N SER A 207 -6.29 13.96 -6.47
CA SER A 207 -7.31 14.78 -7.12
C SER A 207 -6.74 15.44 -8.39
N PRO A 208 -7.45 15.39 -9.53
CA PRO A 208 -7.01 16.07 -10.76
C PRO A 208 -7.03 17.60 -10.65
N LEU A 209 -7.68 18.15 -9.61
CA LEU A 209 -7.63 19.57 -9.30
C LEU A 209 -6.31 19.99 -8.66
N VAL A 210 -5.57 19.05 -8.07
CA VAL A 210 -4.24 19.33 -7.53
C VAL A 210 -3.24 19.14 -8.66
N GLU A 211 -2.69 20.24 -9.16
CA GLU A 211 -1.73 20.22 -10.24
C GLU A 211 -0.40 19.65 -9.75
N GLY A 212 0.17 20.27 -8.71
CA GLY A 212 1.48 19.92 -8.16
C GLY A 212 1.56 20.07 -6.66
N ILE A 213 2.40 19.23 -6.03
CA ILE A 213 2.68 19.27 -4.61
C ILE A 213 4.19 19.38 -4.44
N GLU A 214 4.65 20.45 -3.81
CA GLU A 214 6.07 20.72 -3.60
C GLU A 214 6.38 20.85 -2.12
N VAL A 215 7.52 20.30 -1.71
CA VAL A 215 8.03 20.49 -0.35
C VAL A 215 8.91 21.73 -0.36
N VAL A 216 8.40 22.82 0.24
CA VAL A 216 9.07 24.14 0.28
C VAL A 216 10.21 24.13 1.28
N GLN A 217 9.93 23.62 2.48
CA GLN A 217 10.89 23.56 3.57
C GLN A 217 10.68 22.28 4.37
N ARG A 218 11.76 21.54 4.59
CA ARG A 218 11.78 20.36 5.45
C ARG A 218 11.78 20.75 6.91
N ALA A 219 11.16 19.93 7.75
CA ALA A 219 11.28 20.08 9.19
C ALA A 219 12.74 19.86 9.62
N ALA A 220 13.30 20.79 10.42
CA ALA A 220 14.68 20.70 10.90
C ALA A 220 14.98 19.40 11.67
N LYS A 221 13.97 18.87 12.40
CA LYS A 221 14.04 17.56 13.06
C LYS A 221 12.77 16.79 12.72
N ARG A 222 12.92 15.47 12.55
CA ARG A 222 11.78 14.58 12.34
C ARG A 222 10.84 14.67 13.55
N ALA A 223 9.57 14.93 13.29
CA ALA A 223 8.56 14.94 14.34
C ALA A 223 8.41 13.55 14.98
N ARG A 224 8.30 13.51 16.31
CA ARG A 224 8.14 12.26 17.08
C ARG A 224 6.72 11.69 16.99
N ARG A 225 5.72 12.52 16.67
CA ARG A 225 4.31 12.14 16.56
C ARG A 225 3.90 12.00 15.09
N ALA A 226 3.00 11.06 14.81
CA ALA A 226 2.43 10.88 13.46
C ALA A 226 1.39 11.94 13.08
N ARG A 227 0.82 12.66 14.06
CA ARG A 227 -0.12 13.77 13.86
C ARG A 227 0.28 14.92 14.77
N LEU A 228 0.39 16.13 14.22
CA LEU A 228 0.83 17.32 14.95
C LEU A 228 -0.35 18.24 15.30
N THR A 229 -1.46 17.66 15.77
CA THR A 229 -2.68 18.42 16.11
C THR A 229 -2.46 19.47 17.19
N TYR A 230 -1.39 19.32 17.99
CA TYR A 230 -1.00 20.29 19.01
C TYR A 230 -0.53 21.63 18.41
N MET A 231 -0.17 21.69 17.11
CA MET A 231 0.20 22.94 16.42
C MET A 231 -0.97 23.94 16.28
N ARG A 232 -2.18 23.54 16.67
CA ARG A 232 -3.34 24.44 16.80
C ARG A 232 -3.26 25.39 17.99
N THR A 233 -2.43 25.05 18.97
CA THR A 233 -2.21 25.89 20.15
C THR A 233 -1.16 26.95 19.85
N VAL A 234 -1.37 28.17 20.35
CA VAL A 234 -0.52 29.34 20.07
C VAL A 234 0.97 29.06 20.33
N LYS A 235 1.28 28.33 21.41
CA LYS A 235 2.65 27.97 21.80
C LYS A 235 3.42 27.19 20.72
N HIS A 236 2.72 26.37 19.93
CA HIS A 236 3.34 25.46 18.96
C HIS A 236 2.96 25.80 17.51
N ASP A 237 2.18 26.85 17.31
CA ASP A 237 1.78 27.26 15.98
C ASP A 237 2.98 27.85 15.24
N ARG A 238 3.09 27.55 13.95
CA ARG A 238 4.18 28.05 13.12
C ARG A 238 3.92 29.46 12.60
N GLY A 239 2.68 29.92 12.64
CA GLY A 239 2.30 31.22 12.13
C GLY A 239 2.09 31.21 10.61
N SER A 240 2.20 32.41 10.00
CA SER A 240 2.16 32.55 8.55
C SER A 240 3.45 31.99 7.91
N VAL A 241 3.28 31.20 6.85
CA VAL A 241 4.36 30.58 6.07
C VAL A 241 4.64 31.31 4.76
N GLU A 242 3.95 32.42 4.49
CA GLU A 242 4.02 33.16 3.22
C GLU A 242 5.45 33.61 2.88
N ASN A 243 6.19 34.11 3.88
CA ASN A 243 7.57 34.55 3.68
C ASN A 243 8.47 33.39 3.22
N VAL A 244 8.35 32.22 3.84
CA VAL A 244 9.13 31.02 3.47
C VAL A 244 8.84 30.63 2.02
N VAL A 245 7.58 30.63 1.64
CA VAL A 245 7.14 30.30 0.27
C VAL A 245 7.67 31.32 -0.72
N ARG A 246 7.62 32.62 -0.39
CA ARG A 246 8.15 33.70 -1.24
C ARG A 246 9.65 33.53 -1.50
N LEU A 247 10.42 33.20 -0.46
CA LEU A 247 11.86 32.93 -0.61
C LEU A 247 12.12 31.70 -1.48
N TYR A 248 11.39 30.61 -1.26
CA TYR A 248 11.52 29.39 -2.06
C TYR A 248 11.18 29.64 -3.54
N LEU A 249 10.09 30.36 -3.83
CA LEU A 249 9.73 30.69 -5.22
C LEU A 249 10.78 31.60 -5.87
N ARG A 250 11.35 32.55 -5.13
CA ARG A 250 12.46 33.39 -5.62
C ARG A 250 13.71 32.56 -5.92
N GLN A 251 14.08 31.64 -5.03
CA GLN A 251 15.22 30.74 -5.23
C GLN A 251 14.98 29.81 -6.43
N LYS A 252 13.77 29.22 -6.55
CA LYS A 252 13.38 28.37 -7.68
C LYS A 252 13.45 29.13 -9.01
N ALA A 253 13.00 30.38 -9.04
CA ALA A 253 13.08 31.23 -10.23
C ALA A 253 14.54 31.58 -10.59
N ALA A 254 15.39 31.86 -9.60
CA ALA A 254 16.81 32.17 -9.83
C ALA A 254 17.61 30.97 -10.35
N LEU A 255 17.26 29.75 -9.92
CA LEU A 255 17.91 28.51 -10.33
C LEU A 255 17.46 28.01 -11.72
N GLY A 256 16.43 28.62 -12.31
CA GLY A 256 16.21 28.56 -13.76
C GLY A 256 15.92 27.19 -14.36
N THR A 257 15.40 26.21 -13.60
CA THR A 257 14.86 24.99 -14.21
C THR A 257 13.46 25.30 -14.76
N THR A 258 13.42 25.78 -15.99
CA THR A 258 12.19 25.87 -16.79
C THR A 258 11.68 24.47 -17.11
N GLU A 259 10.92 23.86 -16.20
CA GLU A 259 9.98 22.80 -16.60
C GLU A 259 8.79 23.46 -17.29
N GLY A 260 9.01 23.86 -18.55
CA GLY A 260 8.01 24.53 -19.37
C GLY A 260 8.61 25.49 -20.41
N GLY A 261 9.19 24.94 -21.49
CA GLY A 261 9.32 25.59 -22.81
C GLY A 261 10.28 26.79 -22.97
N PRO A 262 10.98 26.93 -24.11
CA PRO A 262 11.96 27.99 -24.31
C PRO A 262 11.32 29.32 -24.79
N LYS A 263 11.88 30.42 -24.27
CA LYS A 263 11.99 31.79 -24.83
C LYS A 263 10.71 32.61 -25.11
N LYS A 264 10.56 33.70 -24.34
CA LYS A 264 10.81 35.09 -24.79
C LYS A 264 10.75 36.06 -23.60
N LYS A 265 11.90 36.54 -23.13
CA LYS A 265 12.10 37.88 -22.52
C LYS A 265 13.58 38.10 -22.18
N GLY A 266 14.42 38.08 -23.22
CA GLY A 266 15.70 38.78 -23.20
C GLY A 266 15.52 40.11 -23.90
N SER A 267 15.30 41.19 -23.15
CA SER A 267 15.54 42.59 -23.57
C SER A 267 15.28 43.65 -22.49
N ALA A 268 14.55 43.34 -21.40
CA ALA A 268 14.18 44.38 -20.42
C ALA A 268 15.06 44.45 -19.14
N ALA A 269 15.83 43.41 -18.81
CA ALA A 269 16.54 43.35 -17.52
C ALA A 269 17.97 43.95 -17.52
N ALA A 270 18.52 44.31 -18.69
CA ALA A 270 19.87 44.88 -18.78
C ALA A 270 19.91 46.42 -18.63
N ALA A 271 18.77 47.11 -18.77
CA ALA A 271 18.73 48.58 -18.76
C ALA A 271 18.60 49.21 -17.35
N ALA A 272 18.32 48.42 -16.30
CA ALA A 272 18.07 48.96 -14.95
C ALA A 272 19.32 49.05 -14.05
N MET A 273 20.49 48.57 -14.51
CA MET A 273 21.71 48.50 -13.69
C MET A 273 22.79 49.54 -14.05
N ALA A 274 22.50 50.51 -14.94
CA ALA A 274 23.50 51.46 -15.45
C ALA A 274 23.18 52.96 -15.21
N GLY A 275 22.33 53.31 -14.23
CA GLY A 275 21.97 54.72 -14.00
C GLY A 275 21.81 55.07 -12.52
N GLY A 276 22.90 55.49 -11.86
CA GLY A 276 22.82 55.93 -10.45
C GLY A 276 24.11 56.40 -9.80
N GLY A 277 25.02 57.06 -10.52
CA GLY A 277 26.23 57.66 -9.96
C GLY A 277 26.07 59.15 -9.67
N LYS A 278 25.64 59.53 -8.46
CA LYS A 278 25.54 60.92 -8.01
C LYS A 278 26.93 61.43 -7.60
N LYS A 279 27.62 62.18 -8.46
CA LYS A 279 28.93 62.80 -8.20
C LYS A 279 28.72 64.17 -7.53
N GLY A 280 29.12 64.31 -6.27
CA GLY A 280 29.11 65.60 -5.54
C GLY A 280 30.20 66.54 -6.09
N LYS A 281 29.82 67.77 -6.45
CA LYS A 281 30.75 68.85 -6.80
C LYS A 281 31.13 69.62 -5.52
N GLY A 282 32.42 69.59 -5.19
CA GLY A 282 33.03 70.42 -4.14
C GLY A 282 33.03 71.90 -4.51
N ARG A 283 32.73 72.75 -3.52
CA ARG A 283 32.84 74.21 -3.57
C ARG A 283 34.33 74.61 -3.52
N GLY A 284 34.84 75.20 -4.60
CA GLY A 284 36.13 75.86 -4.65
C GLY A 284 36.04 77.30 -4.12
N LYS A 285 36.94 77.66 -3.20
CA LYS A 285 37.23 79.04 -2.77
C LYS A 285 38.20 79.70 -3.75
N GLY A 286 37.98 80.99 -4.05
CA GLY A 286 38.95 81.92 -4.67
C GLY A 286 38.20 83.20 -5.06
N ARG A 287 38.26 84.31 -4.30
CA ARG A 287 39.32 85.35 -4.27
C ARG A 287 39.71 85.86 -5.67
N ARG A 288 39.01 86.88 -6.16
CA ARG A 288 39.49 88.26 -6.37
C ARG A 288 38.37 89.09 -6.99
#